data_AF-A0A433MJ08-F1
#
_entry.id   AF-A0A433MJ08-F1
#
_cell.length_a   1.000
_cell.length_b   1.000
_cell.length_c   1.000
_cell.angle_alpha   90.00
_cell.angle_beta   90.00
_cell.angle_gamma   90.00
#
_symmetry.space_group_name_H-M   'P 1'
#
loop_
_entity.id
_entity.type
_entity.pdbx_description
1 polymer ?
#
loop_
_entity_poly.entity_id
_entity_poly.type
_entity_poly.pdbx_seq_one_letter_code
_entity_poly.pdbx_strand_id
1 'polypeptide(L)'
;MNQDNCRMNAPSDDQANAQPVASGEAQGEGAPTLAAELAAPTVSRAYRCQCERPVFLRNSECLACHTPLGYVIERLGVMPLAPAEGAGVQPDTFTVFGDPHGKTYSRCVNFMTPAGCNWMVPAAREGEQPPPDTHGLAPGYCLACSVTRTIPDLSVEGNGELWRKLETAKRRLLSQLLALGLPVVSRHADPEHGLAFDFLSNTPGGPHVMTGHQHGVITLNAEEAEDAVRERIRAEMREPYRTLLGHFRHEIGHYYWDLLVQPTQWIDDFRALFGDERADYAAALQTHYEQGPPPDWADRFVSSYASTHPWEDWAETWAHYLHMADTADTAMSFGVDATNVELASDLFTPADLWQPDDPDAGRFLDFINGWVLLTNVLNELSRSMGQPDYYPFVLPRAAVGKLQFIHRVVTQQRPGDAPSMVVAGDIEPEPAPEAGSGSPAQPEPQASS
;
A
#
# COMPACT_ATOMS: atom_id res chain seq x y z
N MET A 1 55.42 -32.32 9.65
CA MET A 1 56.71 -33.05 9.61
C MET A 1 56.96 -33.44 8.17
N ASN A 2 58.08 -32.93 7.63
CA ASN A 2 58.85 -33.23 6.40
C ASN A 2 58.12 -33.84 5.18
N GLN A 3 58.12 -33.17 4.02
CA GLN A 3 59.26 -33.01 3.08
C GLN A 3 59.83 -34.35 2.63
N ASP A 4 59.71 -34.63 1.33
CA ASP A 4 60.85 -35.05 0.53
C ASP A 4 60.70 -34.62 -0.94
N ASN A 5 61.84 -34.23 -1.48
CA ASN A 5 62.10 -33.33 -2.59
C ASN A 5 63.18 -34.00 -3.45
N CYS A 6 63.10 -33.96 -4.79
CA CYS A 6 64.25 -33.87 -5.71
C CYS A 6 63.71 -33.72 -7.16
N ARG A 7 63.83 -32.59 -7.87
CA ARG A 7 65.02 -31.92 -8.48
C ARG A 7 65.79 -32.84 -9.44
N MET A 8 66.20 -32.50 -10.68
CA MET A 8 66.29 -31.27 -11.49
C MET A 8 66.45 -31.66 -12.98
N ASN A 9 66.13 -30.76 -13.92
CA ASN A 9 67.12 -30.16 -14.85
C ASN A 9 66.44 -29.23 -15.89
N ALA A 10 66.85 -27.95 -15.87
CA ALA A 10 66.82 -26.99 -16.98
C ALA A 10 68.29 -26.79 -17.44
N PRO A 11 68.62 -26.27 -18.64
CA PRO A 11 68.29 -24.90 -19.11
C PRO A 11 67.91 -24.84 -20.61
N SER A 12 67.33 -23.78 -21.18
CA SER A 12 67.99 -22.49 -21.48
C SER A 12 67.00 -21.55 -22.19
N ASP A 13 67.24 -20.26 -22.01
CA ASP A 13 66.47 -19.11 -22.48
C ASP A 13 66.38 -18.96 -24.00
N ASP A 14 65.23 -18.52 -24.50
CA ASP A 14 65.22 -17.48 -25.54
C ASP A 14 63.92 -16.66 -25.45
N GLN A 15 64.07 -15.35 -25.21
CA GLN A 15 62.99 -14.37 -25.23
C GLN A 15 62.80 -13.85 -26.66
N ALA A 16 61.58 -13.93 -27.19
CA ALA A 16 61.15 -13.04 -28.26
C ALA A 16 59.65 -12.71 -28.14
N ASN A 17 59.42 -11.41 -28.06
CA ASN A 17 58.17 -10.69 -27.87
C ASN A 17 57.32 -10.70 -29.16
N ALA A 18 56.04 -11.10 -29.10
CA ALA A 18 55.04 -10.78 -30.12
C ALA A 18 53.61 -10.82 -29.55
N GLN A 19 52.89 -9.72 -29.76
CA GLN A 19 51.53 -9.43 -29.30
C GLN A 19 50.48 -10.43 -29.80
N PRO A 20 49.39 -10.72 -29.04
CA PRO A 20 48.20 -11.34 -29.60
C PRO A 20 47.16 -10.29 -30.01
N VAL A 21 46.56 -10.62 -31.15
CA VAL A 21 45.53 -9.93 -31.92
C VAL A 21 44.18 -10.04 -31.21
N ALA A 22 43.37 -8.99 -31.35
CA ALA A 22 42.02 -8.87 -30.83
C ALA A 22 41.07 -9.97 -31.35
N SER A 23 40.27 -10.54 -30.45
CA SER A 23 39.01 -11.22 -30.76
C SER A 23 37.93 -10.67 -29.82
N GLY A 24 36.92 -10.04 -30.41
CA GLY A 24 35.89 -9.27 -29.72
C GLY A 24 35.04 -10.11 -28.77
N GLU A 25 34.85 -9.56 -27.57
CA GLU A 25 33.84 -10.02 -26.63
C GLU A 25 32.48 -9.46 -27.09
N ALA A 26 31.63 -10.37 -27.57
CA ALA A 26 30.21 -10.11 -27.68
C ALA A 26 29.65 -9.94 -26.27
N GLN A 27 29.14 -8.74 -25.98
CA GLN A 27 28.36 -8.44 -24.78
C GLN A 27 27.11 -9.33 -24.81
N GLY A 28 27.01 -10.25 -23.86
CA GLY A 28 25.79 -11.01 -23.63
C GLY A 28 24.74 -10.08 -23.04
N GLU A 29 23.66 -9.85 -23.78
CA GLU A 29 22.42 -9.28 -23.25
C GLU A 29 21.95 -10.18 -22.09
N GLY A 30 21.78 -9.59 -20.91
CA GLY A 30 21.32 -10.30 -19.71
C GLY A 30 19.90 -10.82 -19.89
N ALA A 31 19.65 -12.04 -19.41
CA ALA A 31 18.32 -12.65 -19.40
C ALA A 31 17.31 -11.72 -18.70
N PRO A 32 16.06 -11.62 -19.20
CA PRO A 32 15.03 -10.79 -18.58
C PRO A 32 14.74 -11.32 -17.17
N THR A 33 14.77 -10.42 -16.18
CA THR A 33 14.38 -10.74 -14.80
C THR A 33 12.88 -10.47 -14.63
N LEU A 34 12.24 -11.08 -13.62
CA LEU A 34 10.85 -10.78 -13.25
C LEU A 34 10.62 -9.26 -13.04
N ALA A 35 11.65 -8.52 -12.66
CA ALA A 35 11.61 -7.06 -12.53
C ALA A 35 11.41 -6.31 -13.86
N ALA A 36 11.66 -6.95 -15.01
CA ALA A 36 11.37 -6.43 -16.34
C ALA A 36 9.94 -6.76 -16.81
N GLU A 37 9.33 -7.83 -16.30
CA GLU A 37 7.97 -8.28 -16.66
C GLU A 37 6.89 -7.63 -15.78
N LEU A 38 7.23 -7.23 -14.54
CA LEU A 38 6.39 -6.39 -13.69
C LEU A 38 6.48 -4.92 -14.13
N ALA A 39 5.88 -4.56 -15.26
CA ALA A 39 5.77 -3.17 -15.72
C ALA A 39 4.79 -2.38 -14.81
N ALA A 40 5.16 -1.51 -13.88
CA ALA A 40 6.41 -0.86 -13.51
C ALA A 40 6.39 -0.64 -11.98
N PRO A 41 7.54 -0.59 -11.29
CA PRO A 41 7.53 -0.29 -9.86
C PRO A 41 6.92 1.08 -9.64
N THR A 42 5.90 1.16 -8.78
CA THR A 42 5.34 2.48 -8.43
C THR A 42 6.29 3.26 -7.54
N VAL A 43 6.96 2.59 -6.59
CA VAL A 43 7.96 3.18 -5.70
C VAL A 43 9.00 2.13 -5.27
N SER A 44 10.28 2.53 -5.23
CA SER A 44 11.32 1.69 -4.62
C SER A 44 11.12 1.58 -3.10
N ARG A 45 11.11 0.35 -2.57
CA ARG A 45 11.11 0.07 -1.13
C ARG A 45 12.52 -0.18 -0.57
N ALA A 46 13.55 -0.11 -1.41
CA ALA A 46 14.94 -0.28 -1.05
C ALA A 46 15.63 1.08 -0.91
N TYR A 47 15.57 1.63 0.30
CA TYR A 47 16.19 2.92 0.61
C TYR A 47 17.66 2.76 0.99
N ARG A 48 18.46 3.81 0.80
CA ARG A 48 19.89 3.84 1.17
C ARG A 48 20.20 5.05 2.04
N CYS A 49 21.08 4.84 3.01
CA CYS A 49 21.70 5.94 3.74
C CYS A 49 22.85 6.55 2.92
N GLN A 50 23.35 7.72 3.33
CA GLN A 50 24.54 8.35 2.76
C GLN A 50 25.83 7.50 2.85
N CYS A 51 25.85 6.49 3.72
CA CYS A 51 26.92 5.49 3.77
C CYS A 51 26.66 4.25 2.90
N GLU A 52 25.68 4.32 1.99
CA GLU A 52 25.24 3.26 1.06
C GLU A 52 24.62 2.01 1.71
N ARG A 53 24.54 1.96 3.03
CA ARG A 53 23.87 0.86 3.75
C ARG A 53 22.37 0.88 3.49
N PRO A 54 21.75 -0.30 3.27
CA PRO A 54 20.32 -0.40 3.11
C PRO A 54 19.61 0.04 4.40
N VAL A 55 18.52 0.77 4.23
CA VAL A 55 17.63 1.19 5.32
C VAL A 55 16.20 0.88 4.95
N PHE A 56 15.36 0.67 5.95
CA PHE A 56 13.98 0.23 5.81
C PHE A 56 13.02 1.34 6.22
N LEU A 57 11.75 1.20 5.80
CA LEU A 57 10.70 2.19 6.04
C LEU A 57 10.59 2.67 7.50
N ARG A 58 10.90 1.80 8.46
CA ARG A 58 10.81 2.07 9.91
C ARG A 58 12.05 2.70 10.54
N ASN A 59 13.17 2.80 9.81
CA ASN A 59 14.40 3.31 10.40
C ASN A 59 14.31 4.83 10.60
N SER A 60 14.68 5.28 11.80
CA SER A 60 14.86 6.69 12.18
C SER A 60 16.33 7.13 12.21
N GLU A 61 17.24 6.16 12.15
CA GLU A 61 18.69 6.32 12.19
C GLU A 61 19.36 5.16 11.44
N CYS A 62 20.48 5.44 10.78
CA CYS A 62 21.31 4.40 10.19
C CYS A 62 22.16 3.70 11.24
N LEU A 63 22.02 2.38 11.38
CA LEU A 63 22.77 1.58 12.36
C LEU A 63 24.29 1.49 12.09
N ALA A 64 24.75 1.93 10.91
CA ALA A 64 26.16 1.84 10.53
C ALA A 64 26.93 3.16 10.72
N CYS A 65 26.31 4.30 10.41
CA CYS A 65 26.95 5.62 10.48
C CYS A 65 26.20 6.62 11.37
N HIS A 66 25.13 6.19 12.05
CA HIS A 66 24.31 7.00 12.95
C HIS A 66 23.68 8.25 12.32
N THR A 67 23.64 8.31 10.98
CA THR A 67 22.97 9.41 10.27
C THR A 67 21.47 9.36 10.58
N PRO A 68 20.85 10.47 11.00
CA PRO A 68 19.41 10.54 11.19
C PRO A 68 18.68 10.28 9.87
N LEU A 69 17.59 9.52 9.93
CA LEU A 69 16.77 9.16 8.78
C LEU A 69 15.33 9.59 8.99
N GLY A 70 14.63 9.98 7.93
CA GLY A 70 13.20 10.27 8.00
C GLY A 70 12.48 10.03 6.69
N TYR A 71 11.19 9.65 6.76
CA TYR A 71 10.37 9.50 5.56
C TYR A 71 9.92 10.86 5.04
N VAL A 72 10.28 11.18 3.80
CA VAL A 72 9.93 12.43 3.11
C VAL A 72 8.92 12.11 2.02
N ILE A 73 7.71 12.68 2.11
CA ILE A 73 6.57 12.34 1.26
C ILE A 73 6.86 12.66 -0.21
N GLU A 74 7.47 13.81 -0.49
CA GLU A 74 7.79 14.27 -1.85
C GLU A 74 8.92 13.44 -2.50
N ARG A 75 9.60 12.61 -1.73
CA ARG A 75 10.58 11.63 -2.20
C ARG A 75 10.05 10.19 -2.12
N LEU A 76 8.84 10.00 -1.59
CA LEU A 76 8.19 8.71 -1.34
C LEU A 76 9.08 7.70 -0.60
N GLY A 77 10.00 8.16 0.25
CA GLY A 77 11.05 7.29 0.78
C GLY A 77 11.73 7.78 2.06
N VAL A 78 12.49 6.87 2.67
CA VAL A 78 13.33 7.17 3.84
C VAL A 78 14.64 7.79 3.38
N MET A 79 14.85 9.04 3.76
CA MET A 79 16.00 9.83 3.36
C MET A 79 17.00 9.99 4.50
N PRO A 80 18.31 9.97 4.22
CA PRO A 80 19.30 10.50 5.15
C PRO A 80 19.12 12.00 5.33
N LEU A 81 19.25 12.46 6.57
CA LEU A 81 19.01 13.84 6.96
C LEU A 81 20.31 14.50 7.43
N ALA A 82 20.46 15.78 7.15
CA ALA A 82 21.49 16.65 7.72
C ALA A 82 20.82 17.78 8.52
N PRO A 83 21.43 18.29 9.59
CA PRO A 83 20.95 19.51 10.25
C PRO A 83 20.80 20.63 9.21
N ALA A 84 19.69 21.35 9.25
CA ALA A 84 19.51 22.49 8.37
C ALA A 84 20.49 23.61 8.76
N GLU A 85 21.05 24.28 7.76
CA GLU A 85 22.00 25.38 7.93
C GLU A 85 21.54 26.63 7.18
N GLY A 86 21.95 27.81 7.64
CA GLY A 86 21.65 29.10 7.00
C GLY A 86 20.85 30.06 7.86
N ALA A 87 20.60 31.27 7.31
CA ALA A 87 19.82 32.30 7.99
C ALA A 87 18.33 31.91 8.06
N GLY A 88 17.67 32.21 9.18
CA GLY A 88 16.25 31.91 9.40
C GLY A 88 15.93 30.43 9.65
N VAL A 89 16.92 29.56 9.82
CA VAL A 89 16.68 28.15 10.16
C VAL A 89 16.19 28.03 11.60
N GLN A 90 15.08 27.31 11.78
CA GLN A 90 14.54 27.00 13.11
C GLN A 90 15.37 25.89 13.80
N PRO A 91 15.48 25.88 15.14
CA PRO A 91 16.11 24.78 15.88
C PRO A 91 15.49 23.42 15.53
N ASP A 92 16.29 22.36 15.61
CA ASP A 92 15.86 20.96 15.39
C ASP A 92 15.18 20.71 14.02
N THR A 93 15.60 21.47 13.00
CA THR A 93 15.21 21.24 11.61
C THR A 93 16.32 20.61 10.79
N PHE A 94 15.92 19.92 9.72
CA PHE A 94 16.75 19.09 8.87
C PHE A 94 16.52 19.41 7.40
N THR A 95 17.52 19.20 6.57
CA THR A 95 17.35 19.01 5.12
C THR A 95 17.68 17.57 4.75
N VAL A 96 17.31 17.17 3.53
CA VAL A 96 17.80 15.91 2.98
C VAL A 96 19.31 16.02 2.78
N PHE A 97 20.05 14.99 3.22
CA PHE A 97 21.50 14.94 3.06
C PHE A 97 21.89 15.11 1.59
N GLY A 98 22.86 15.99 1.32
CA GLY A 98 23.27 16.35 -0.03
C GLY A 98 22.46 17.49 -0.66
N ASP A 99 21.44 18.00 0.03
CA ASP A 99 20.62 19.14 -0.41
C ASP A 99 20.54 20.23 0.68
N PRO A 100 21.63 20.98 0.93
CA PRO A 100 21.69 21.96 2.02
C PRO A 100 20.76 23.18 1.82
N HIS A 101 20.37 23.44 0.57
CA HIS A 101 19.48 24.56 0.22
C HIS A 101 18.03 24.11 -0.05
N GLY A 102 17.75 22.81 0.05
CA GLY A 102 16.43 22.24 -0.17
C GLY A 102 15.40 22.61 0.89
N LYS A 103 14.23 21.99 0.78
CA LYS A 103 13.15 22.11 1.76
C LYS A 103 13.65 21.69 3.14
N THR A 104 13.23 22.44 4.15
CA THR A 104 13.49 22.14 5.55
C THR A 104 12.35 21.33 6.15
N TYR A 105 12.69 20.45 7.09
CA TYR A 105 11.75 19.57 7.76
C TYR A 105 12.03 19.51 9.25
N SER A 106 11.00 19.28 10.05
CA SER A 106 11.11 18.91 11.45
C SER A 106 10.64 17.47 11.68
N ARG A 107 11.00 16.92 12.83
CA ARG A 107 10.46 15.61 13.26
C ARG A 107 9.00 15.78 13.66
N CYS A 108 8.18 14.79 13.31
CA CYS A 108 6.81 14.70 13.81
C CYS A 108 6.78 14.73 15.35
N VAL A 109 5.78 15.39 15.94
CA VAL A 109 5.54 15.41 17.40
C VAL A 109 5.51 13.99 18.00
N ASN A 110 5.04 13.00 17.24
CA ASN A 110 5.00 11.60 17.65
C ASN A 110 6.34 10.84 17.50
N PHE A 111 7.46 11.52 17.24
CA PHE A 111 8.78 10.88 17.14
C PHE A 111 9.26 10.31 18.48
N MET A 112 9.13 11.09 19.57
CA MET A 112 9.58 10.69 20.91
C MET A 112 8.50 9.99 21.75
N THR A 113 7.29 9.81 21.20
CA THR A 113 6.20 9.10 21.88
C THR A 113 6.32 7.60 21.61
N PRO A 114 5.52 6.74 22.28
CA PRO A 114 5.51 5.31 21.99
C PRO A 114 5.33 4.96 20.51
N ALA A 115 4.61 5.77 19.72
CA ALA A 115 4.41 5.56 18.28
C ALA A 115 5.70 5.53 17.44
N GLY A 116 6.76 6.22 17.89
CA GLY A 116 8.08 6.25 17.24
C GLY A 116 8.03 6.71 15.78
N CYS A 117 7.27 7.76 15.48
CA CYS A 117 7.03 8.18 14.10
C CYS A 117 8.28 8.76 13.44
N ASN A 118 8.76 8.17 12.35
CA ASN A 118 9.94 8.65 11.61
C ASN A 118 9.61 9.52 10.37
N TRP A 119 8.34 9.89 10.16
CA TRP A 119 7.95 10.75 9.04
C TRP A 119 8.25 12.21 9.35
N MET A 120 8.62 12.94 8.30
CA MET A 120 9.02 14.34 8.39
C MET A 120 7.83 15.28 8.22
N VAL A 121 7.90 16.43 8.87
CA VAL A 121 6.93 17.52 8.75
C VAL A 121 7.60 18.66 7.99
N PRO A 122 7.02 19.21 6.92
CA PRO A 122 7.57 20.40 6.29
C PRO A 122 7.69 21.55 7.29
N ALA A 123 8.84 22.20 7.31
CA ALA A 123 9.12 23.34 8.17
C ALA A 123 9.54 24.52 7.31
N ALA A 124 8.97 25.70 7.54
CA ALA A 124 9.39 26.93 6.87
C ALA A 124 10.57 27.56 7.60
N ARG A 125 11.45 28.24 6.86
CA ARG A 125 12.42 29.16 7.48
C ARG A 125 11.69 30.41 7.99
N GLU A 126 12.31 31.11 8.92
CA GLU A 126 11.81 32.39 9.43
C GLU A 126 11.59 33.38 8.28
N GLY A 127 10.35 33.88 8.15
CA GLY A 127 9.96 34.78 7.07
C GLY A 127 9.48 34.09 5.79
N GLU A 128 9.59 32.77 5.68
CA GLU A 128 8.96 32.00 4.59
C GLU A 128 7.52 31.62 4.97
N GLN A 129 6.63 31.58 3.98
CA GLN A 129 5.31 31.00 4.17
C GLN A 129 5.45 29.48 4.34
N PRO A 130 4.60 28.82 5.15
CA PRO A 130 4.50 27.37 5.16
C PRO A 130 4.30 26.87 3.74
N PRO A 131 4.98 25.79 3.33
CA PRO A 131 4.77 25.27 1.99
C PRO A 131 3.30 24.83 1.83
N PRO A 132 2.71 25.00 0.63
CA PRO A 132 1.29 24.71 0.38
C PRO A 132 0.92 23.23 0.64
N ASP A 133 1.92 22.34 0.63
CA ASP A 133 1.82 20.93 1.02
C ASP A 133 1.67 20.72 2.55
N THR A 134 1.38 21.77 3.32
CA THR A 134 0.99 21.69 4.74
C THR A 134 -0.51 21.84 4.95
N HIS A 135 -1.27 22.19 3.90
CA HIS A 135 -2.74 22.29 3.97
C HIS A 135 -3.33 20.90 4.26
N GLY A 136 -3.77 20.68 5.50
CA GLY A 136 -4.28 19.38 5.94
C GLY A 136 -3.38 18.65 6.94
N LEU A 137 -2.29 19.25 7.41
CA LEU A 137 -1.54 18.69 8.53
C LEU A 137 -2.00 19.30 9.85
N ALA A 138 -2.10 18.48 10.90
CA ALA A 138 -2.24 19.00 12.25
C ALA A 138 -0.90 19.68 12.65
N PRO A 139 -0.93 20.78 13.43
CA PRO A 139 0.30 21.49 13.81
C PRO A 139 1.37 20.58 14.42
N GLY A 140 2.53 20.46 13.75
CA GLY A 140 3.65 19.63 14.19
C GLY A 140 3.52 18.13 13.90
N TYR A 141 2.45 17.67 13.25
CA TYR A 141 2.26 16.27 12.88
C TYR A 141 2.51 16.05 11.39
N CYS A 142 3.12 14.92 11.04
CA CYS A 142 3.22 14.49 9.65
C CYS A 142 1.85 14.04 9.12
N LEU A 143 1.72 13.82 7.81
CA LEU A 143 0.47 13.34 7.20
C LEU A 143 -0.07 12.09 7.89
N ALA A 144 0.81 11.09 8.11
CA ALA A 144 0.41 9.85 8.75
C ALA A 144 -0.18 10.05 10.14
N CYS A 145 0.40 10.91 10.97
CA CYS A 145 -0.15 11.18 12.30
C CYS A 145 -1.32 12.17 12.28
N SER A 146 -1.40 13.06 11.28
CA SER A 146 -2.51 14.02 11.11
C SER A 146 -3.83 13.35 10.75
N VAL A 147 -3.78 12.14 10.17
CA VAL A 147 -4.98 11.33 9.97
C VAL A 147 -5.33 10.44 11.17
N THR A 148 -4.58 10.48 12.29
CA THR A 148 -5.03 9.84 13.54
C THR A 148 -5.85 10.82 14.35
N ARG A 149 -7.13 10.54 14.50
CA ARG A 149 -8.02 11.35 15.34
C ARG A 149 -7.97 10.89 16.79
N THR A 150 -7.98 9.58 17.03
CA THR A 150 -7.98 9.01 18.38
C THR A 150 -6.87 7.97 18.54
N ILE A 151 -6.14 8.05 19.66
CA ILE A 151 -5.13 7.06 20.07
C ILE A 151 -5.61 6.30 21.31
N PRO A 152 -5.06 5.10 21.59
CA PRO A 152 -5.37 4.38 22.82
C PRO A 152 -4.95 5.19 24.06
N ASP A 153 -5.66 5.00 25.19
CA ASP A 153 -5.31 5.64 26.46
C ASP A 153 -3.94 5.17 26.94
N LEU A 154 -2.95 6.07 26.90
CA LEU A 154 -1.56 5.77 27.27
C LEU A 154 -1.33 5.65 28.78
N SER A 155 -2.34 5.93 29.61
CA SER A 155 -2.28 5.63 31.04
C SER A 155 -2.40 4.13 31.34
N VAL A 156 -2.95 3.36 30.39
CA VAL A 156 -3.04 1.90 30.47
C VAL A 156 -1.73 1.26 29.99
N GLU A 157 -1.18 0.36 30.80
CA GLU A 157 0.03 -0.39 30.46
C GLU A 157 -0.17 -1.20 29.16
N GLY A 158 0.85 -1.23 28.30
CA GLY A 158 0.81 -1.95 27.03
C GLY A 158 0.22 -1.16 25.85
N ASN A 159 -0.69 -0.20 26.10
CA ASN A 159 -1.31 0.59 25.02
C ASN A 159 -0.30 1.36 24.15
N GLY A 160 0.83 1.79 24.72
CA GLY A 160 1.91 2.40 23.95
C GLY A 160 2.53 1.46 22.91
N GLU A 161 2.63 0.16 23.19
CA GLU A 161 3.11 -0.85 22.23
C GLU A 161 2.07 -1.11 21.14
N LEU A 162 0.80 -1.27 21.52
CA LEU A 162 -0.30 -1.45 20.56
C LEU A 162 -0.38 -0.27 19.59
N TRP A 163 -0.30 0.95 20.12
CA TRP A 163 -0.28 2.16 19.30
C TRP A 163 0.90 2.19 18.32
N ARG A 164 2.10 1.79 18.75
CA ARG A 164 3.27 1.68 17.86
C ARG A 164 3.04 0.70 16.71
N LYS A 165 2.44 -0.46 16.99
CA LYS A 165 2.15 -1.48 15.97
C LYS A 165 1.11 -0.99 14.97
N LEU A 166 0.03 -0.36 15.44
CA LEU A 166 -1.02 0.26 14.59
C LEU A 166 -0.43 1.34 13.68
N GLU A 167 0.32 2.29 14.25
CA GLU A 167 0.94 3.36 13.49
C GLU A 167 1.99 2.84 12.49
N THR A 168 2.70 1.75 12.82
CA THR A 168 3.63 1.13 11.89
C THR A 168 2.92 0.50 10.69
N ALA A 169 1.82 -0.24 10.92
CA ALA A 169 1.00 -0.80 9.86
C ALA A 169 0.37 0.31 9.00
N LYS A 170 -0.24 1.32 9.63
CA LYS A 170 -0.83 2.45 8.93
C LYS A 170 0.19 3.22 8.09
N ARG A 171 1.40 3.50 8.61
CA ARG A 171 2.46 4.17 7.81
C ARG A 171 2.86 3.34 6.59
N ARG A 172 2.89 2.01 6.69
CA ARG A 172 3.12 1.13 5.53
C ARG A 172 2.00 1.29 4.51
N LEU A 173 0.74 1.26 4.94
CA LEU A 173 -0.41 1.53 4.08
C LEU A 173 -0.30 2.91 3.41
N LEU A 174 -0.14 4.00 4.18
CA LEU A 174 -0.11 5.35 3.61
C LEU A 174 1.06 5.54 2.64
N SER A 175 2.23 4.96 2.95
CA SER A 175 3.37 4.97 2.01
C SER A 175 3.09 4.23 0.70
N GLN A 176 2.14 3.29 0.69
CA GLN A 176 1.66 2.61 -0.50
C GLN A 176 0.61 3.44 -1.24
N LEU A 177 -0.34 4.06 -0.53
CA LEU A 177 -1.37 4.89 -1.16
C LEU A 177 -0.73 6.07 -1.91
N LEU A 178 0.23 6.75 -1.28
CA LEU A 178 0.99 7.85 -1.88
C LEU A 178 1.81 7.38 -3.10
N ALA A 179 2.38 6.18 -3.03
CA ALA A 179 3.10 5.56 -4.14
C ALA A 179 2.20 5.26 -5.34
N LEU A 180 0.95 4.87 -5.07
CA LEU A 180 -0.05 4.59 -6.09
C LEU A 180 -0.70 5.85 -6.68
N GLY A 181 -0.40 7.04 -6.12
CA GLY A 181 -1.04 8.31 -6.49
C GLY A 181 -2.44 8.50 -5.88
N LEU A 182 -2.83 7.65 -4.93
CA LEU A 182 -4.16 7.73 -4.33
C LEU A 182 -4.28 8.91 -3.36
N PRO A 183 -5.43 9.61 -3.34
CA PRO A 183 -5.62 10.79 -2.51
C PRO A 183 -5.69 10.45 -1.02
N VAL A 184 -4.79 11.06 -0.24
CA VAL A 184 -4.80 10.99 1.24
C VAL A 184 -5.12 12.38 1.79
N VAL A 185 -6.41 12.69 1.86
CA VAL A 185 -6.92 13.97 2.38
C VAL A 185 -7.27 13.80 3.85
N SER A 186 -6.72 14.61 4.75
CA SER A 186 -7.04 14.50 6.18
C SER A 186 -8.32 15.28 6.54
N ARG A 187 -8.87 14.99 7.73
CA ARG A 187 -9.94 15.81 8.34
C ARG A 187 -9.57 17.26 8.61
N HIS A 188 -8.29 17.60 8.60
CA HIS A 188 -7.84 19.00 8.74
C HIS A 188 -7.95 19.77 7.42
N ALA A 189 -7.85 19.07 6.28
CA ALA A 189 -8.07 19.66 4.96
C ALA A 189 -9.56 19.62 4.57
N ASP A 190 -10.22 18.48 4.81
CA ASP A 190 -11.64 18.28 4.54
C ASP A 190 -12.33 17.73 5.80
N PRO A 191 -12.99 18.60 6.60
CA PRO A 191 -13.68 18.18 7.81
C PRO A 191 -14.82 17.18 7.60
N GLU A 192 -15.42 17.11 6.41
CA GLU A 192 -16.62 16.31 6.12
C GLU A 192 -16.31 14.97 5.46
N HIS A 193 -15.35 14.93 4.53
CA HIS A 193 -15.03 13.71 3.77
C HIS A 193 -13.60 13.22 3.98
N GLY A 194 -12.76 13.94 4.74
CA GLY A 194 -11.38 13.57 4.97
C GLY A 194 -11.20 12.22 5.68
N LEU A 195 -10.07 11.58 5.44
CA LEU A 195 -9.65 10.37 6.13
C LEU A 195 -9.30 10.64 7.60
N ALA A 196 -9.82 9.80 8.48
CA ALA A 196 -9.40 9.72 9.87
C ALA A 196 -9.32 8.27 10.36
N PHE A 197 -8.41 8.02 11.30
CA PHE A 197 -8.26 6.76 12.01
C PHE A 197 -8.53 6.95 13.49
N ASP A 198 -9.39 6.09 14.05
CA ASP A 198 -9.60 5.95 15.48
C ASP A 198 -9.04 4.61 15.96
N PHE A 199 -8.09 4.66 16.89
CA PHE A 199 -7.54 3.49 17.56
C PHE A 199 -8.14 3.41 18.96
N LEU A 200 -9.15 2.56 19.12
CA LEU A 200 -9.94 2.48 20.34
C LEU A 200 -9.65 1.19 21.08
N SER A 201 -9.58 1.26 22.42
CA SER A 201 -9.47 0.08 23.28
C SER A 201 -10.84 -0.27 23.85
N ASN A 202 -11.10 -1.55 24.07
CA ASN A 202 -12.25 -1.97 24.86
C ASN A 202 -12.13 -1.44 26.29
N THR A 203 -13.23 -0.90 26.81
CA THR A 203 -13.31 -0.44 28.21
C THR A 203 -14.19 -1.38 29.03
N PRO A 204 -13.81 -1.74 30.27
CA PRO A 204 -14.64 -2.58 31.11
C PRO A 204 -16.04 -1.98 31.31
N GLY A 205 -17.08 -2.72 30.90
CA GLY A 205 -18.48 -2.28 30.98
C GLY A 205 -18.91 -1.31 29.86
N GLY A 206 -18.03 -0.96 28.93
CA GLY A 206 -18.35 -0.22 27.72
C GLY A 206 -18.83 -1.11 26.56
N PRO A 207 -19.34 -0.51 25.48
CA PRO A 207 -19.61 -1.26 24.25
C PRO A 207 -18.31 -1.82 23.69
N HIS A 208 -18.39 -3.01 23.07
CA HIS A 208 -17.26 -3.59 22.37
C HIS A 208 -16.89 -2.72 21.17
N VAL A 209 -15.61 -2.42 21.03
CA VAL A 209 -15.08 -1.69 19.87
C VAL A 209 -15.08 -2.63 18.67
N MET A 210 -15.87 -2.27 17.67
CA MET A 210 -15.85 -2.93 16.37
C MET A 210 -14.89 -2.20 15.44
N THR A 211 -14.06 -2.96 14.76
CA THR A 211 -13.30 -2.48 13.61
C THR A 211 -14.26 -2.27 12.44
N GLY A 212 -14.08 -1.18 11.70
CA GLY A 212 -14.94 -0.86 10.57
C GLY A 212 -14.70 0.54 10.01
N HIS A 213 -15.43 0.85 8.95
CA HIS A 213 -15.41 2.14 8.27
C HIS A 213 -16.78 2.83 8.32
N GLN A 214 -16.78 4.14 8.58
CA GLN A 214 -17.98 4.97 8.51
C GLN A 214 -17.65 6.40 8.07
N HIS A 215 -18.17 6.81 6.90
CA HIS A 215 -18.06 8.17 6.36
C HIS A 215 -16.64 8.74 6.42
N GLY A 216 -15.61 7.98 5.99
CA GLY A 216 -14.20 8.40 6.00
C GLY A 216 -13.48 8.26 7.35
N VAL A 217 -14.15 7.75 8.38
CA VAL A 217 -13.53 7.36 9.64
C VAL A 217 -13.33 5.85 9.63
N ILE A 218 -12.08 5.43 9.76
CA ILE A 218 -11.69 4.04 9.93
C ILE A 218 -11.40 3.79 11.42
N THR A 219 -12.15 2.90 12.05
CA THR A 219 -11.96 2.52 13.44
C THR A 219 -11.27 1.16 13.51
N LEU A 220 -10.20 1.05 14.29
CA LEU A 220 -9.54 -0.21 14.60
C LEU A 220 -9.60 -0.45 16.10
N ASN A 221 -9.99 -1.67 16.49
CA ASN A 221 -9.78 -2.11 17.87
C ASN A 221 -8.27 -2.29 18.13
N ALA A 222 -7.73 -1.57 19.11
CA ALA A 222 -6.33 -1.59 19.45
C ALA A 222 -5.83 -2.98 19.89
N GLU A 223 -6.72 -3.84 20.42
CA GLU A 223 -6.39 -5.22 20.77
C GLU A 223 -6.00 -6.08 19.56
N GLU A 224 -6.41 -5.71 18.34
CA GLU A 224 -5.95 -6.40 17.11
C GLU A 224 -4.44 -6.25 16.88
N ALA A 225 -3.83 -5.26 17.53
CA ALA A 225 -2.39 -5.06 17.53
C ALA A 225 -1.63 -6.07 18.41
N GLU A 226 -2.34 -6.83 19.25
CA GLU A 226 -1.79 -7.90 20.03
C GLU A 226 -1.73 -9.20 19.22
N ASP A 227 -0.53 -9.77 19.09
CA ASP A 227 -0.30 -10.93 18.23
C ASP A 227 -1.05 -12.18 18.71
N ALA A 228 -1.15 -12.37 20.03
CA ALA A 228 -1.89 -13.47 20.64
C ALA A 228 -3.40 -13.37 20.37
N VAL A 229 -3.97 -12.16 20.46
CA VAL A 229 -5.38 -11.90 20.14
C VAL A 229 -5.64 -12.20 18.67
N ARG A 230 -4.79 -11.69 17.78
CA ARG A 230 -4.93 -11.89 16.34
C ARG A 230 -4.85 -13.36 15.94
N GLU A 231 -3.92 -14.12 16.53
CA GLU A 231 -3.75 -15.55 16.27
C GLU A 231 -4.93 -16.37 16.80
N ARG A 232 -5.48 -16.02 17.97
CA ARG A 232 -6.70 -16.64 18.51
C ARG A 232 -7.88 -16.42 17.56
N ILE A 233 -8.12 -15.17 17.15
CA ILE A 233 -9.25 -14.85 16.26
C ILE A 233 -9.07 -15.55 14.91
N ARG A 234 -7.85 -15.54 14.34
CA ARG A 234 -7.54 -16.27 13.10
C ARG A 234 -7.93 -17.75 13.20
N ALA A 235 -7.59 -18.41 14.30
CA ALA A 235 -7.93 -19.81 14.52
C ALA A 235 -9.45 -20.03 14.72
N GLU A 236 -10.12 -19.16 15.48
CA GLU A 236 -11.57 -19.22 15.75
C GLU A 236 -12.39 -19.03 14.47
N MET A 237 -11.99 -18.07 13.63
CA MET A 237 -12.62 -17.74 12.35
C MET A 237 -12.16 -18.65 11.20
N ARG A 238 -11.21 -19.56 11.45
CA ARG A 238 -10.56 -20.43 10.45
C ARG A 238 -10.01 -19.64 9.26
N GLU A 239 -9.50 -18.45 9.54
CA GLU A 239 -8.88 -17.59 8.55
C GLU A 239 -7.47 -18.13 8.24
N PRO A 240 -7.09 -18.26 6.95
CA PRO A 240 -5.77 -18.72 6.60
C PRO A 240 -4.70 -17.67 6.92
N TYR A 241 -5.07 -16.39 6.99
CA TYR A 241 -4.17 -15.26 7.15
C TYR A 241 -4.88 -14.06 7.79
N ARG A 242 -4.33 -13.51 8.87
CA ARG A 242 -4.84 -12.31 9.54
C ARG A 242 -3.69 -11.41 9.97
N THR A 243 -3.66 -10.17 9.46
CA THR A 243 -2.64 -9.18 9.83
C THR A 243 -3.27 -7.80 10.02
N LEU A 244 -2.66 -6.99 10.88
CA LEU A 244 -3.04 -5.58 11.06
C LEU A 244 -3.08 -4.81 9.75
N LEU A 245 -2.03 -4.96 8.92
CA LEU A 245 -1.97 -4.29 7.63
C LEU A 245 -3.07 -4.76 6.67
N GLY A 246 -3.46 -6.04 6.75
CA GLY A 246 -4.60 -6.59 6.02
C GLY A 246 -5.89 -5.85 6.37
N HIS A 247 -6.19 -5.68 7.66
CA HIS A 247 -7.39 -4.95 8.09
C HIS A 247 -7.34 -3.48 7.66
N PHE A 248 -6.21 -2.80 7.83
CA PHE A 248 -6.05 -1.43 7.32
C PHE A 248 -6.36 -1.34 5.81
N ARG A 249 -5.93 -2.33 5.04
CA ARG A 249 -6.18 -2.40 3.58
C ARG A 249 -7.63 -2.72 3.24
N HIS A 250 -8.31 -3.50 4.05
CA HIS A 250 -9.75 -3.75 3.92
C HIS A 250 -10.55 -2.48 4.19
N GLU A 251 -10.35 -1.87 5.37
CA GLU A 251 -11.12 -0.70 5.80
C GLU A 251 -10.91 0.52 4.89
N ILE A 252 -9.67 0.74 4.42
CA ILE A 252 -9.40 1.81 3.45
C ILE A 252 -10.03 1.52 2.08
N GLY A 253 -10.31 0.26 1.77
CA GLY A 253 -11.05 -0.13 0.57
C GLY A 253 -12.46 0.44 0.59
N HIS A 254 -13.16 0.41 1.72
CA HIS A 254 -14.47 1.05 1.86
C HIS A 254 -14.38 2.57 1.68
N TYR A 255 -13.37 3.22 2.28
CA TYR A 255 -13.15 4.66 2.07
C TYR A 255 -12.96 5.01 0.58
N TYR A 256 -12.15 4.25 -0.15
CA TYR A 256 -11.96 4.50 -1.58
C TYR A 256 -13.15 4.10 -2.44
N TRP A 257 -14.03 3.21 -1.97
CA TRP A 257 -15.30 2.95 -2.65
C TRP A 257 -16.17 4.20 -2.64
N ASP A 258 -16.36 4.82 -1.47
CA ASP A 258 -17.13 6.06 -1.30
C ASP A 258 -16.54 7.21 -2.14
N LEU A 259 -15.21 7.25 -2.28
CA LEU A 259 -14.53 8.34 -2.97
C LEU A 259 -14.42 8.14 -4.50
N LEU A 260 -14.11 6.93 -4.95
CA LEU A 260 -13.71 6.67 -6.35
C LEU A 260 -14.77 5.93 -7.15
N VAL A 261 -15.67 5.19 -6.51
CA VAL A 261 -16.65 4.33 -7.19
C VAL A 261 -18.06 4.90 -7.08
N GLN A 262 -18.56 5.11 -5.87
CA GLN A 262 -19.95 5.52 -5.63
C GLN A 262 -20.35 6.81 -6.39
N PRO A 263 -19.55 7.89 -6.41
CA PRO A 263 -19.95 9.14 -7.03
C PRO A 263 -19.60 9.23 -8.53
N THR A 264 -19.09 8.16 -9.13
CA THR A 264 -18.55 8.19 -10.50
C THR A 264 -19.26 7.20 -11.42
N GLN A 265 -18.93 7.25 -12.72
CA GLN A 265 -19.40 6.28 -13.71
C GLN A 265 -19.00 4.83 -13.41
N TRP A 266 -18.01 4.61 -12.54
CA TRP A 266 -17.54 3.27 -12.18
C TRP A 266 -18.61 2.44 -11.44
N ILE A 267 -19.67 3.06 -10.92
CA ILE A 267 -20.70 2.36 -10.16
C ILE A 267 -21.44 1.27 -10.98
N ASP A 268 -21.64 1.48 -12.28
CA ASP A 268 -22.34 0.51 -13.12
C ASP A 268 -21.47 -0.72 -13.40
N ASP A 269 -20.18 -0.49 -13.70
CA ASP A 269 -19.18 -1.55 -13.86
C ASP A 269 -18.95 -2.31 -12.55
N PHE A 270 -18.92 -1.60 -11.42
CA PHE A 270 -18.88 -2.20 -10.09
C PHE A 270 -20.06 -3.17 -9.90
N ARG A 271 -21.29 -2.74 -10.21
CA ARG A 271 -22.48 -3.59 -10.03
C ARG A 271 -22.48 -4.79 -10.96
N ALA A 272 -21.92 -4.65 -12.17
CA ALA A 272 -21.75 -5.76 -13.10
C ALA A 272 -20.76 -6.82 -12.58
N LEU A 273 -19.71 -6.40 -11.87
CA LEU A 273 -18.63 -7.28 -11.42
C LEU A 273 -18.81 -7.84 -10.00
N PHE A 274 -19.24 -7.00 -9.06
CA PHE A 274 -19.36 -7.32 -7.63
C PHE A 274 -20.81 -7.62 -7.22
N GLY A 275 -21.79 -7.11 -7.96
CA GLY A 275 -23.22 -7.19 -7.64
C GLY A 275 -23.78 -5.90 -7.06
N ASP A 276 -25.08 -5.91 -6.76
CA ASP A 276 -25.81 -4.72 -6.29
C ASP A 276 -25.59 -4.49 -4.79
N GLU A 277 -24.81 -3.48 -4.46
CA GLU A 277 -24.47 -3.09 -3.09
C GLU A 277 -25.64 -2.53 -2.29
N ARG A 278 -26.78 -2.24 -2.93
CA ARG A 278 -27.98 -1.73 -2.25
C ARG A 278 -28.75 -2.82 -1.52
N ALA A 279 -28.29 -4.07 -1.61
CA ALA A 279 -28.78 -5.15 -0.77
C ALA A 279 -28.67 -4.78 0.72
N ASP A 280 -29.56 -5.33 1.55
CA ASP A 280 -29.53 -5.05 2.99
C ASP A 280 -28.27 -5.69 3.61
N TYR A 281 -27.31 -4.82 3.95
CA TYR A 281 -26.03 -5.20 4.53
C TYR A 281 -26.18 -6.02 5.82
N ALA A 282 -27.07 -5.61 6.72
CA ALA A 282 -27.25 -6.27 8.01
C ALA A 282 -27.86 -7.68 7.82
N ALA A 283 -28.83 -7.79 6.92
CA ALA A 283 -29.42 -9.09 6.58
C ALA A 283 -28.42 -10.03 5.88
N ALA A 284 -27.57 -9.48 5.01
CA ALA A 284 -26.52 -10.23 4.31
C ALA A 284 -25.49 -10.80 5.30
N LEU A 285 -25.02 -9.97 6.22
CA LEU A 285 -24.09 -10.37 7.28
C LEU A 285 -24.70 -11.42 8.22
N GLN A 286 -25.95 -11.23 8.63
CA GLN A 286 -26.67 -12.22 9.44
C GLN A 286 -26.76 -13.57 8.71
N THR A 287 -27.12 -13.55 7.42
CA THR A 287 -27.20 -14.76 6.59
C THR A 287 -25.86 -15.48 6.53
N HIS A 288 -24.76 -14.76 6.34
CA HIS A 288 -23.42 -15.33 6.31
C HIS A 288 -23.04 -15.99 7.65
N TYR A 289 -23.32 -15.37 8.79
CA TYR A 289 -23.03 -15.97 10.09
C TYR A 289 -23.89 -17.19 10.41
N GLU A 290 -25.14 -17.20 9.96
CA GLU A 290 -26.07 -18.32 10.21
C GLU A 290 -25.84 -19.51 9.27
N GLN A 291 -25.53 -19.25 8.00
CA GLN A 291 -25.51 -20.26 6.93
C GLN A 291 -24.11 -20.54 6.40
N GLY A 292 -23.13 -19.69 6.70
CA GLY A 292 -21.80 -19.71 6.11
C GLY A 292 -21.76 -19.15 4.68
N PRO A 293 -20.58 -19.16 4.04
CA PRO A 293 -20.43 -18.73 2.65
C PRO A 293 -21.11 -19.72 1.68
N PRO A 294 -21.53 -19.28 0.47
CA PRO A 294 -22.01 -20.15 -0.59
C PRO A 294 -21.01 -21.26 -0.94
N PRO A 295 -21.41 -22.51 -1.23
CA PRO A 295 -20.45 -23.60 -1.47
C PRO A 295 -19.43 -23.37 -2.59
N ASP A 296 -19.78 -22.54 -3.58
CA ASP A 296 -18.96 -22.13 -4.72
C ASP A 296 -18.13 -20.86 -4.46
N TRP A 297 -18.04 -20.38 -3.21
CA TRP A 297 -17.37 -19.11 -2.90
C TRP A 297 -15.90 -19.11 -3.36
N ALA A 298 -15.21 -20.24 -3.18
CA ALA A 298 -13.79 -20.40 -3.50
C ALA A 298 -13.50 -20.32 -5.01
N ASP A 299 -14.51 -20.46 -5.86
CA ASP A 299 -14.38 -20.33 -7.32
C ASP A 299 -14.62 -18.88 -7.80
N ARG A 300 -15.12 -18.00 -6.92
CA ARG A 300 -15.68 -16.69 -7.30
C ARG A 300 -15.14 -15.49 -6.50
N PHE A 301 -14.71 -15.71 -5.27
CA PHE A 301 -14.36 -14.66 -4.32
C PHE A 301 -12.97 -14.90 -3.73
N VAL A 302 -12.26 -13.82 -3.42
CA VAL A 302 -10.89 -13.89 -2.85
C VAL A 302 -10.89 -14.42 -1.41
N SER A 303 -12.02 -14.37 -0.72
CA SER A 303 -12.22 -14.90 0.62
C SER A 303 -13.67 -15.35 0.81
N SER A 304 -13.95 -16.13 1.87
CA SER A 304 -15.33 -16.46 2.23
C SER A 304 -16.11 -15.21 2.64
N TYR A 305 -15.46 -14.25 3.30
CA TYR A 305 -16.11 -13.04 3.78
C TYR A 305 -16.50 -12.10 2.62
N ALA A 306 -15.69 -12.05 1.55
CA ALA A 306 -16.03 -11.37 0.30
C ALA A 306 -17.37 -11.84 -0.31
N SER A 307 -17.78 -13.09 -0.07
CA SER A 307 -19.08 -13.59 -0.56
C SER A 307 -20.30 -13.05 0.19
N THR A 308 -20.10 -12.33 1.31
CA THR A 308 -21.17 -11.83 2.18
C THR A 308 -21.99 -10.74 1.52
N HIS A 309 -21.35 -9.77 0.90
CA HIS A 309 -22.00 -8.59 0.34
C HIS A 309 -21.13 -7.96 -0.75
N PRO A 310 -21.68 -7.38 -1.84
CA PRO A 310 -20.87 -6.75 -2.90
C PRO A 310 -19.88 -5.69 -2.41
N TRP A 311 -20.26 -4.95 -1.36
CA TRP A 311 -19.38 -3.96 -0.73
C TRP A 311 -18.18 -4.59 0.01
N GLU A 312 -18.38 -5.78 0.59
CA GLU A 312 -17.32 -6.57 1.24
C GLU A 312 -16.42 -7.26 0.21
N ASP A 313 -17.01 -7.76 -0.89
CA ASP A 313 -16.26 -8.31 -2.02
C ASP A 313 -15.28 -7.27 -2.58
N TRP A 314 -15.71 -6.02 -2.69
CA TRP A 314 -14.84 -4.92 -3.05
C TRP A 314 -13.73 -4.67 -2.04
N ALA A 315 -14.05 -4.53 -0.75
CA ALA A 315 -13.04 -4.22 0.27
C ALA A 315 -11.99 -5.34 0.39
N GLU A 316 -12.42 -6.60 0.33
CA GLU A 316 -11.53 -7.76 0.33
C GLU A 316 -10.68 -7.84 -0.94
N THR A 317 -11.29 -7.64 -2.12
CA THR A 317 -10.56 -7.67 -3.40
C THR A 317 -9.59 -6.49 -3.52
N TRP A 318 -9.95 -5.32 -2.98
CA TRP A 318 -9.09 -4.13 -2.87
C TRP A 318 -7.91 -4.40 -1.95
N ALA A 319 -8.16 -4.96 -0.78
CA ALA A 319 -7.11 -5.31 0.16
C ALA A 319 -6.12 -6.30 -0.46
N HIS A 320 -6.65 -7.25 -1.24
CA HIS A 320 -5.88 -8.21 -1.99
C HIS A 320 -5.03 -7.54 -3.08
N TYR A 321 -5.61 -6.63 -3.88
CA TYR A 321 -4.88 -5.83 -4.86
C TYR A 321 -3.71 -5.06 -4.22
N LEU A 322 -3.94 -4.38 -3.10
CA LEU A 322 -2.89 -3.69 -2.36
C LEU A 322 -1.84 -4.65 -1.79
N HIS A 323 -2.24 -5.85 -1.38
CA HIS A 323 -1.28 -6.88 -0.95
C HIS A 323 -0.34 -7.29 -2.09
N MET A 324 -0.88 -7.58 -3.27
CA MET A 324 -0.10 -7.96 -4.45
C MET A 324 0.85 -6.84 -4.88
N ALA A 325 0.33 -5.61 -5.03
CA ALA A 325 1.10 -4.48 -5.53
C ALA A 325 2.30 -4.12 -4.64
N ASP A 326 2.11 -3.98 -3.32
CA ASP A 326 3.23 -3.60 -2.42
C ASP A 326 4.27 -4.72 -2.25
N THR A 327 3.82 -5.97 -2.31
CA THR A 327 4.71 -7.13 -2.17
C THR A 327 5.53 -7.33 -3.43
N ALA A 328 4.93 -7.16 -4.61
CA ALA A 328 5.64 -7.13 -5.89
C ALA A 328 6.67 -5.99 -5.93
N ASP A 329 6.29 -4.75 -5.57
CA ASP A 329 7.20 -3.60 -5.49
C ASP A 329 8.37 -3.88 -4.53
N THR A 330 8.09 -4.53 -3.39
CA THR A 330 9.11 -4.92 -2.42
C THR A 330 10.07 -5.97 -3.01
N ALA A 331 9.55 -7.03 -3.60
CA ALA A 331 10.35 -8.10 -4.20
C ALA A 331 11.28 -7.58 -5.32
N MET A 332 10.73 -6.75 -6.22
CA MET A 332 11.50 -6.08 -7.27
C MET A 332 12.60 -5.18 -6.70
N SER A 333 12.29 -4.41 -5.65
CA SER A 333 13.26 -3.50 -5.02
C SER A 333 14.48 -4.24 -4.44
N PHE A 334 14.32 -5.51 -4.07
CA PHE A 334 15.39 -6.35 -3.54
C PHE A 334 15.96 -7.34 -4.56
N GLY A 335 15.53 -7.26 -5.83
CA GLY A 335 16.03 -8.12 -6.90
C GLY A 335 15.66 -9.60 -6.74
N VAL A 336 14.51 -9.89 -6.14
CA VAL A 336 13.99 -11.26 -6.08
C VAL A 336 13.62 -11.71 -7.49
N ASP A 337 14.24 -12.79 -7.95
CA ASP A 337 14.00 -13.39 -9.25
C ASP A 337 13.10 -14.63 -9.09
N ALA A 338 11.97 -14.65 -9.82
CA ALA A 338 11.04 -15.77 -9.84
C ALA A 338 10.99 -16.50 -11.20
N THR A 339 11.96 -16.25 -12.09
CA THR A 339 11.97 -16.83 -13.45
C THR A 339 12.22 -18.34 -13.51
N ASN A 340 12.81 -18.93 -12.46
CA ASN A 340 13.20 -20.36 -12.43
C ASN A 340 12.30 -21.24 -11.56
N VAL A 341 11.02 -20.89 -11.43
CA VAL A 341 10.09 -21.61 -10.54
C VAL A 341 9.22 -22.57 -11.33
N GLU A 342 9.13 -23.83 -10.87
CA GLU A 342 8.14 -24.76 -11.40
C GLU A 342 6.73 -24.28 -11.01
N LEU A 343 5.93 -23.97 -12.02
CA LEU A 343 4.55 -23.54 -11.83
C LEU A 343 3.71 -24.71 -11.31
N ALA A 344 3.15 -24.52 -10.11
CA ALA A 344 2.15 -25.44 -9.54
C ALA A 344 0.72 -25.18 -10.08
N SER A 345 0.50 -24.10 -10.83
CA SER A 345 -0.82 -23.66 -11.32
C SER A 345 -0.72 -23.01 -12.70
N ASP A 346 -1.81 -23.10 -13.47
CA ASP A 346 -1.92 -22.44 -14.77
C ASP A 346 -1.92 -20.91 -14.61
N LEU A 347 -1.23 -20.23 -15.52
CA LEU A 347 -1.26 -18.76 -15.60
C LEU A 347 -2.60 -18.27 -16.16
N PHE A 348 -2.93 -17.03 -15.83
CA PHE A 348 -4.11 -16.35 -16.38
C PHE A 348 -3.88 -15.97 -17.84
N THR A 349 -5.00 -15.87 -18.56
CA THR A 349 -5.05 -15.53 -19.98
C THR A 349 -5.93 -14.30 -20.20
N PRO A 350 -5.91 -13.67 -21.39
CA PRO A 350 -6.82 -12.57 -21.69
C PRO A 350 -8.31 -12.93 -21.49
N ALA A 351 -8.69 -14.21 -21.63
CA ALA A 351 -10.08 -14.64 -21.41
C ALA A 351 -10.55 -14.53 -19.94
N ASP A 352 -9.62 -14.40 -18.99
CA ASP A 352 -9.90 -14.22 -17.56
C ASP A 352 -10.09 -12.73 -17.19
N LEU A 353 -9.83 -11.82 -18.12
CA LEU A 353 -9.94 -10.37 -17.92
C LEU A 353 -11.38 -9.88 -18.15
N TRP A 354 -11.77 -8.82 -17.43
CA TRP A 354 -13.06 -8.16 -17.62
C TRP A 354 -13.09 -7.32 -18.91
N GLN A 355 -12.00 -6.59 -19.17
CA GLN A 355 -11.79 -5.83 -20.40
C GLN A 355 -10.49 -6.30 -21.08
N PRO A 356 -10.53 -7.42 -21.83
CA PRO A 356 -9.33 -7.95 -22.51
C PRO A 356 -8.80 -7.05 -23.62
N ASP A 357 -9.68 -6.22 -24.20
CA ASP A 357 -9.34 -5.30 -25.29
C ASP A 357 -8.84 -3.92 -24.80
N ASP A 358 -8.75 -3.71 -23.47
CA ASP A 358 -8.21 -2.47 -22.90
C ASP A 358 -6.70 -2.33 -23.26
N PRO A 359 -6.22 -1.13 -23.60
CA PRO A 359 -4.82 -0.92 -23.99
C PRO A 359 -3.78 -1.36 -22.93
N ASP A 360 -4.12 -1.29 -21.65
CA ASP A 360 -3.26 -1.71 -20.54
C ASP A 360 -3.54 -3.15 -20.07
N ALA A 361 -4.47 -3.88 -20.71
CA ALA A 361 -4.84 -5.25 -20.33
C ALA A 361 -3.64 -6.21 -20.30
N GLY A 362 -2.74 -6.11 -21.27
CA GLY A 362 -1.52 -6.92 -21.32
C GLY A 362 -0.61 -6.67 -20.11
N ARG A 363 -0.42 -5.40 -19.72
CA ARG A 363 0.41 -5.03 -18.57
C ARG A 363 -0.19 -5.51 -17.25
N PHE A 364 -1.51 -5.44 -17.10
CA PHE A 364 -2.19 -6.02 -15.95
C PHE A 364 -2.05 -7.54 -15.91
N LEU A 365 -2.14 -8.21 -17.06
CA LEU A 365 -1.95 -9.65 -17.16
C LEU A 365 -0.52 -10.08 -16.78
N ASP A 366 0.48 -9.32 -17.21
CA ASP A 366 1.87 -9.53 -16.82
C ASP A 366 2.06 -9.32 -15.31
N PHE A 367 1.44 -8.27 -14.74
CA PHE A 367 1.47 -8.02 -13.31
C PHE A 367 0.89 -9.18 -12.48
N ILE A 368 -0.30 -9.67 -12.84
CA ILE A 368 -0.97 -10.73 -12.06
C ILE A 368 -0.29 -12.09 -12.22
N ASN A 369 0.24 -12.40 -13.42
CA ASN A 369 1.01 -13.62 -13.63
C ASN A 369 2.38 -13.56 -12.94
N GLY A 370 3.03 -12.39 -12.93
CA GLY A 370 4.24 -12.14 -12.15
C GLY A 370 4.00 -12.30 -10.65
N TRP A 371 2.83 -11.90 -10.15
CA TRP A 371 2.42 -12.16 -8.77
C TRP A 371 2.31 -13.66 -8.47
N VAL A 372 1.66 -14.45 -9.34
CA VAL A 372 1.56 -15.92 -9.18
C VAL A 372 2.94 -16.57 -9.08
N LEU A 373 3.88 -16.17 -9.93
CA LEU A 373 5.27 -16.65 -9.89
C LEU A 373 5.96 -16.27 -8.58
N LEU A 374 5.82 -15.02 -8.15
CA LEU A 374 6.41 -14.53 -6.91
C LEU A 374 5.88 -15.28 -5.68
N THR A 375 4.56 -15.54 -5.61
CA THR A 375 3.97 -16.25 -4.46
C THR A 375 4.47 -17.67 -4.33
N ASN A 376 4.78 -18.35 -5.45
CA ASN A 376 5.38 -19.67 -5.41
C ASN A 376 6.77 -19.63 -4.74
N VAL A 377 7.61 -18.64 -5.09
CA VAL A 377 8.91 -18.42 -4.41
C VAL A 377 8.71 -18.16 -2.91
N LEU A 378 7.80 -17.25 -2.56
CA LEU A 378 7.56 -16.86 -1.17
C LEU A 378 7.06 -18.02 -0.32
N ASN A 379 6.19 -18.87 -0.87
CA ASN A 379 5.68 -20.04 -0.18
C ASN A 379 6.77 -21.10 -0.02
N GLU A 380 7.58 -21.38 -1.05
CA GLU A 380 8.72 -22.30 -0.93
C GLU A 380 9.77 -21.82 0.07
N LEU A 381 10.08 -20.52 0.10
CA LEU A 381 10.94 -19.93 1.14
C LEU A 381 10.35 -20.14 2.54
N SER A 382 9.04 -19.96 2.71
CA SER A 382 8.37 -20.14 4.00
C SER A 382 8.38 -21.60 4.45
N ARG A 383 8.05 -22.53 3.55
CA ARG A 383 8.12 -23.98 3.78
C ARG A 383 9.53 -24.43 4.16
N SER A 384 10.56 -23.87 3.50
CA SER A 384 11.97 -24.17 3.81
C SER A 384 12.38 -23.80 5.25
N MET A 385 11.70 -22.81 5.85
CA MET A 385 11.90 -22.39 7.23
C MET A 385 10.91 -23.06 8.21
N GLY A 386 10.08 -24.00 7.74
CA GLY A 386 9.05 -24.65 8.53
C GLY A 386 7.89 -23.73 8.91
N GLN A 387 7.70 -22.63 8.18
CA GLN A 387 6.56 -21.73 8.33
C GLN A 387 5.41 -22.15 7.41
N PRO A 388 4.14 -21.85 7.76
CA PRO A 388 3.02 -21.95 6.82
C PRO A 388 3.27 -21.11 5.56
N ASP A 389 2.52 -21.40 4.50
CA ASP A 389 2.54 -20.60 3.27
C ASP A 389 2.32 -19.12 3.61
N TYR A 390 3.23 -18.28 3.11
CA TYR A 390 3.15 -16.84 3.31
C TYR A 390 1.88 -16.26 2.67
N TYR A 391 1.56 -16.80 1.49
CA TYR A 391 0.39 -16.48 0.72
C TYR A 391 -0.38 -17.78 0.44
N PRO A 392 -1.33 -18.17 1.32
CA PRO A 392 -2.08 -19.42 1.22
C PRO A 392 -3.32 -19.31 0.30
N PHE A 393 -3.47 -18.22 -0.45
CA PHE A 393 -4.64 -17.97 -1.27
C PHE A 393 -4.47 -18.56 -2.67
N VAL A 394 -5.52 -19.19 -3.18
CA VAL A 394 -5.65 -19.53 -4.60
C VAL A 394 -6.57 -18.48 -5.19
N LEU A 395 -6.05 -17.68 -6.13
CA LEU A 395 -6.84 -16.62 -6.72
C LEU A 395 -7.84 -17.21 -7.73
N PRO A 396 -9.16 -17.07 -7.54
CA PRO A 396 -10.12 -17.61 -8.48
C PRO A 396 -10.10 -16.82 -9.78
N ARG A 397 -10.27 -17.50 -10.93
CA ARG A 397 -10.31 -16.86 -12.25
C ARG A 397 -11.37 -15.75 -12.32
N ALA A 398 -12.53 -15.95 -11.70
CA ALA A 398 -13.60 -14.94 -11.65
C ALA A 398 -13.23 -13.67 -10.84
N ALA A 399 -12.24 -13.74 -9.94
CA ALA A 399 -11.75 -12.57 -9.21
C ALA A 399 -10.75 -11.72 -10.03
N VAL A 400 -10.18 -12.27 -11.11
CA VAL A 400 -9.20 -11.56 -11.95
C VAL A 400 -9.81 -10.33 -12.62
N GLY A 401 -11.04 -10.45 -13.15
CA GLY A 401 -11.77 -9.31 -13.71
C GLY A 401 -12.03 -8.21 -12.69
N LYS A 402 -12.34 -8.57 -11.44
CA LYS A 402 -12.52 -7.62 -10.32
C LYS A 402 -11.22 -6.91 -9.97
N LEU A 403 -10.10 -7.64 -9.98
CA LEU A 403 -8.77 -7.06 -9.77
C LEU A 403 -8.36 -6.13 -10.92
N GLN A 404 -8.71 -6.45 -12.17
CA GLN A 404 -8.49 -5.55 -13.30
C GLN A 404 -9.29 -4.26 -13.15
N PHE A 405 -10.55 -4.35 -12.70
CA PHE A 405 -11.37 -3.18 -12.40
C PHE A 405 -10.72 -2.28 -11.35
N ILE A 406 -10.28 -2.84 -10.22
CA ILE A 406 -9.55 -2.09 -9.19
C ILE A 406 -8.27 -1.47 -9.74
N HIS A 407 -7.51 -2.23 -10.54
CA HIS A 407 -6.31 -1.72 -11.17
C HIS A 407 -6.60 -0.47 -12.02
N ARG A 408 -7.68 -0.48 -12.81
CA ARG A 408 -8.09 0.67 -13.64
C ARG A 408 -8.55 1.86 -12.81
N VAL A 409 -9.34 1.62 -11.76
CA VAL A 409 -9.73 2.69 -10.82
C VAL A 409 -8.48 3.36 -10.22
N VAL A 410 -7.49 2.56 -9.81
CA VAL A 410 -6.22 3.07 -9.24
C VAL A 410 -5.35 3.78 -10.29
N THR A 411 -5.21 3.24 -11.49
CA THR A 411 -4.35 3.85 -12.53
C THR A 411 -4.93 5.15 -13.05
N GLN A 412 -6.25 5.30 -13.10
CA GLN A 412 -6.90 6.58 -13.45
C GLN A 412 -6.57 7.70 -12.46
N GLN A 413 -6.29 7.37 -11.20
CA GLN A 413 -5.89 8.35 -10.18
C GLN A 413 -4.43 8.81 -10.30
N ARG A 414 -3.68 8.37 -11.31
CA ARG A 414 -2.29 8.82 -11.55
C ARG A 414 -2.25 9.93 -12.63
N PRO A 415 -2.56 11.20 -12.32
CA PRO A 415 -2.19 12.29 -13.22
C PRO A 415 -0.66 12.43 -13.26
N GLY A 416 -0.12 12.86 -14.40
CA GLY A 416 1.30 12.83 -14.75
C GLY A 416 2.25 13.78 -14.01
N ASP A 417 1.97 14.16 -12.77
CA ASP A 417 2.90 14.93 -11.92
C ASP A 417 2.94 14.35 -10.49
N ALA A 418 4.07 14.54 -9.81
CA ALA A 418 4.43 13.95 -8.51
C ALA A 418 3.29 14.02 -7.45
N PRO A 419 3.21 13.07 -6.50
CA PRO A 419 2.13 13.03 -5.51
C PRO A 419 2.09 14.31 -4.69
N SER A 420 1.12 15.16 -5.00
CA SER A 420 0.72 16.31 -4.20
C SER A 420 -0.42 15.88 -3.29
N MET A 421 -0.50 16.47 -2.09
CA MET A 421 -1.75 16.42 -1.35
C MET A 421 -2.83 17.07 -2.22
N VAL A 422 -3.87 16.30 -2.54
CA VAL A 422 -5.02 16.79 -3.27
C VAL A 422 -5.84 17.61 -2.29
N VAL A 423 -6.01 18.90 -2.57
CA VAL A 423 -6.92 19.75 -1.79
C VAL A 423 -8.31 19.55 -2.40
N ALA A 424 -9.39 19.66 -1.61
CA ALA A 424 -10.76 19.51 -2.11
C ALA A 424 -11.10 20.44 -3.31
N GLY A 425 -10.32 21.49 -3.55
CA GLY A 425 -10.45 22.37 -4.72
C GLY A 425 -9.89 21.84 -6.04
N ASP A 426 -9.15 20.72 -6.02
CA ASP A 426 -8.56 20.09 -7.22
C ASP A 426 -9.51 19.07 -7.88
N ILE A 427 -10.64 18.78 -7.24
CA ILE A 427 -11.74 17.99 -7.82
C ILE A 427 -12.75 19.01 -8.35
N GLU A 428 -12.68 19.32 -9.65
CA GLU A 428 -13.71 20.16 -10.28
C GLU A 428 -15.08 19.49 -10.10
N PRO A 429 -16.08 20.17 -9.49
CA PRO A 429 -17.44 19.70 -9.59
C PRO A 429 -17.87 19.84 -11.06
N GLU A 430 -18.18 18.71 -11.71
CA GLU A 430 -18.79 18.74 -13.03
C GLU A 430 -20.06 19.62 -12.99
N PRO A 431 -20.33 20.41 -14.05
CA PRO A 431 -21.48 21.29 -14.07
C PRO A 431 -22.76 20.46 -14.00
N ALA A 432 -23.64 20.83 -13.07
CA ALA A 432 -24.95 20.21 -12.91
C ALA A 432 -25.70 20.15 -14.26
N PRO A 433 -26.36 19.03 -14.59
CA PRO A 433 -27.12 18.92 -15.83
C PRO A 433 -28.22 19.98 -15.85
N GLU A 434 -28.30 20.72 -16.96
CA GLU A 434 -29.32 21.74 -17.19
C GLU A 434 -30.72 21.17 -16.92
N ALA A 435 -31.42 21.76 -15.96
CA ALA A 435 -32.81 21.46 -15.67
C ALA A 435 -33.66 21.78 -16.91
N GLY A 436 -33.98 20.75 -17.69
CA GLY A 436 -34.94 20.81 -18.77
C GLY A 436 -36.26 21.39 -18.26
N SER A 437 -36.65 22.55 -18.79
CA SER A 437 -37.92 23.21 -18.53
C SER A 437 -39.07 22.37 -19.08
N GLY A 438 -39.57 21.43 -18.28
CA GLY A 438 -40.80 20.69 -18.52
C GLY A 438 -41.79 20.92 -17.38
N SER A 439 -42.61 21.97 -17.47
CA SER A 439 -43.74 22.17 -16.55
C SER A 439 -44.72 20.99 -16.64
N PRO A 440 -45.18 20.40 -15.52
CA PRO A 440 -46.27 19.45 -15.54
C PRO A 440 -47.60 20.20 -15.71
N ALA A 441 -48.34 19.86 -16.77
CA ALA A 441 -49.70 20.32 -17.01
C ALA A 441 -50.65 19.75 -15.94
N GLN A 442 -51.45 20.62 -15.33
CA GLN A 442 -52.55 20.26 -14.42
C GLN A 442 -53.75 19.71 -15.21
N PRO A 443 -54.50 18.73 -14.69
CA PRO A 443 -55.72 18.26 -15.32
C PRO A 443 -56.93 19.15 -14.94
N GLU A 444 -57.69 19.58 -15.95
CA GLU A 444 -58.96 20.31 -15.79
C GLU A 444 -60.09 19.43 -15.23
N PRO A 445 -61.05 20.01 -14.48
CA PRO A 445 -62.20 19.27 -13.95
C PRO A 445 -63.35 19.23 -14.98
N GLN A 446 -63.81 18.02 -15.31
CA GLN A 446 -65.05 17.83 -16.08
C GLN A 446 -66.27 17.92 -15.15
N ALA A 447 -67.20 18.82 -15.48
CA ALA A 447 -68.55 18.86 -14.95
C ALA A 447 -69.58 18.66 -16.07
N SER A 448 -70.37 17.59 -15.91
CA SER A 448 -71.76 17.37 -16.38
C SER A 448 -72.19 17.82 -17.79
N SER A 449 -72.55 16.84 -18.61
CA SER A 449 -73.86 16.72 -19.30
C SER A 449 -74.07 15.28 -19.75
#